data_AF-A0A915V2I9-F1
#
_entry.id   AF-A0A915V2I9-F1
#
_cell.length_a   1.000
_cell.length_b   1.000
_cell.length_c   1.000
_cell.angle_alpha   90.00
_cell.angle_beta   90.00
_cell.angle_gamma   90.00
#
_symmetry.space_group_name_H-M   'P 1'
#
loop_
_entity.id
_entity.type
_entity.pdbx_description
1 polymer ?
#
loop_
_entity_poly.entity_id
_entity_poly.type
_entity_poly.pdbx_seq_one_letter_code
_entity_poly.pdbx_strand_id
1 'polypeptide(L)'
;MSLRTQFLALLSALALTSAVHAQLTDKVERGGDFSIRIIDGSYVLSGALGGSGSFRSSAYRFPFLPNEGLDWQLRVRDLINAIGSDYMLRFHTTILPNGDIQWDMDATPNECTTIRLSNQDYPFLLTRISARFTMRPTPIACQPDPHAALSRSVSVQLDAVGGDEANYLRLEGYFLVCQENASFFTQGVVSGLVVRGYGGGLPKSLGNVNSDCIVDDADLLAVLFNFGGSEASTDTNDDGIVDDADLLTVLFNFGVEG
;
A
#
# COMPACT_ATOMS: atom_id res chain seq x y z
N MET A 1 -17.00 14.01 -40.42
CA MET A 1 -15.74 14.14 -39.65
C MET A 1 -14.72 13.22 -40.31
N SER A 2 -13.55 13.73 -40.70
CA SER A 2 -12.54 12.97 -41.45
C SER A 2 -11.85 11.94 -40.55
N LEU A 3 -11.44 10.80 -41.10
CA LEU A 3 -10.72 9.72 -40.40
C LEU A 3 -9.46 10.25 -39.67
N ARG A 4 -8.81 11.29 -40.21
CA ARG A 4 -7.68 11.98 -39.56
C ARG A 4 -8.08 12.71 -38.27
N THR A 5 -9.26 13.31 -38.23
CA THR A 5 -9.76 14.03 -37.05
C THR A 5 -10.12 13.07 -35.91
N GLN A 6 -10.60 11.87 -36.24
CA GLN A 6 -10.84 10.80 -35.25
C GLN A 6 -9.55 10.19 -34.71
N PHE A 7 -8.53 9.99 -35.56
CA PHE A 7 -7.22 9.48 -35.13
C PHE A 7 -6.46 10.45 -34.22
N LEU A 8 -6.44 11.76 -34.55
CA LEU A 8 -5.83 12.76 -33.67
C LEU A 8 -6.57 12.89 -32.33
N ALA A 9 -7.91 12.82 -32.34
CA ALA A 9 -8.72 12.86 -31.12
C ALA A 9 -8.46 11.64 -30.21
N LEU A 10 -8.29 10.44 -30.78
CA LEU A 10 -7.95 9.22 -30.04
C LEU A 10 -6.55 9.30 -29.42
N LEU A 11 -5.56 9.78 -30.17
CA LEU A 11 -4.19 9.96 -29.70
C LEU A 11 -4.11 11.00 -28.57
N SER A 12 -4.83 12.13 -28.69
CA SER A 12 -4.88 13.14 -27.63
C SER A 12 -5.60 12.64 -26.38
N ALA A 13 -6.68 11.85 -26.53
CA ALA A 13 -7.40 11.29 -25.39
C ALA A 13 -6.55 10.26 -24.64
N LEU A 14 -5.85 9.35 -25.36
CA LEU A 14 -4.92 8.40 -24.74
C LEU A 14 -3.79 9.11 -23.98
N ALA A 15 -3.17 10.13 -24.58
CA ALA A 15 -2.07 10.87 -23.97
C ALA A 15 -2.49 11.66 -22.71
N LEU A 16 -3.69 12.25 -22.73
CA LEU A 16 -4.25 12.94 -21.56
C LEU A 16 -4.59 11.96 -20.44
N THR A 17 -5.16 10.79 -20.76
CA THR A 17 -5.42 9.77 -19.74
C THR A 17 -4.14 9.24 -19.12
N SER A 18 -3.08 8.95 -19.90
CA SER A 18 -1.81 8.48 -19.33
C SER A 18 -1.15 9.52 -18.42
N ALA A 19 -1.27 10.81 -18.75
CA ALA A 19 -0.73 11.89 -17.93
C ALA A 19 -1.44 12.01 -16.57
N VAL A 20 -2.76 11.87 -16.54
CA VAL A 20 -3.54 11.92 -15.29
C VAL A 20 -3.18 10.75 -14.37
N HIS A 21 -3.03 9.53 -14.91
CA HIS A 21 -2.69 8.36 -14.09
C HIS A 21 -1.25 8.42 -13.55
N ALA A 22 -0.30 8.94 -14.34
CA ALA A 22 1.06 9.19 -13.86
C ALA A 22 1.05 10.19 -12.68
N GLN A 23 0.28 11.27 -12.79
CA GLN A 23 0.15 12.26 -11.71
C GLN A 23 -0.39 11.68 -10.40
N LEU A 24 -1.37 10.76 -10.46
CA LEU A 24 -1.91 10.12 -9.25
C LEU A 24 -0.90 9.16 -8.62
N THR A 25 -0.12 8.45 -9.44
CA THR A 25 0.93 7.55 -8.97
C THR A 25 2.02 8.34 -8.24
N ASP A 26 2.47 9.45 -8.84
CA ASP A 26 3.46 10.35 -8.23
C ASP A 26 2.97 10.93 -6.89
N LYS A 27 1.68 11.27 -6.79
CA LYS A 27 1.06 11.71 -5.53
C LYS A 27 1.15 10.62 -4.47
N VAL A 28 0.74 9.39 -4.80
CA VAL A 28 0.82 8.25 -3.88
C VAL A 28 2.26 8.02 -3.41
N GLU A 29 3.22 8.01 -4.33
CA GLU A 29 4.64 7.80 -4.03
C GLU A 29 5.19 8.89 -3.11
N ARG A 30 4.87 10.15 -3.39
CA ARG A 30 5.29 11.31 -2.58
C ARG A 30 4.74 11.28 -1.15
N GLY A 31 3.55 10.68 -0.97
CA GLY A 31 3.01 10.40 0.36
C GLY A 31 3.88 9.46 1.20
N GLY A 32 4.75 8.65 0.56
CA GLY A 32 5.74 7.78 1.19
C GLY A 32 5.19 6.49 1.79
N ASP A 33 3.88 6.40 1.98
CA ASP A 33 3.17 5.22 2.46
C ASP A 33 1.70 5.26 2.04
N PHE A 34 0.98 4.16 2.27
CA PHE A 34 -0.46 4.07 2.05
C PHE A 34 -1.15 3.30 3.17
N SER A 35 -2.43 3.59 3.38
CA SER A 35 -3.33 2.79 4.20
C SER A 35 -4.12 1.82 3.34
N ILE A 36 -4.46 0.66 3.89
CA ILE A 36 -5.28 -0.34 3.21
C ILE A 36 -6.13 -1.12 4.21
N ARG A 37 -7.34 -1.50 3.77
CA ARG A 37 -8.24 -2.36 4.51
C ARG A 37 -8.91 -3.35 3.57
N ILE A 38 -8.92 -4.63 3.96
CA ILE A 38 -9.74 -5.66 3.34
C ILE A 38 -11.12 -5.58 3.98
N ILE A 39 -12.07 -5.02 3.24
CA ILE A 39 -13.45 -4.83 3.66
C ILE A 39 -14.18 -6.18 3.69
N ASP A 40 -13.86 -7.04 2.73
CA ASP A 40 -14.38 -8.40 2.64
C ASP A 40 -13.42 -9.28 1.84
N GLY A 41 -13.44 -10.58 2.12
CA GLY A 41 -12.59 -11.57 1.47
C GLY A 41 -13.00 -12.97 1.87
N SER A 42 -12.70 -13.94 1.01
CA SER A 42 -12.96 -15.36 1.26
C SER A 42 -11.67 -16.15 1.16
N TYR A 43 -11.59 -17.26 1.89
CA TYR A 43 -10.50 -18.21 1.76
C TYR A 43 -11.02 -19.64 1.63
N VAL A 44 -10.25 -20.48 0.94
CA VAL A 44 -10.44 -21.92 0.85
C VAL A 44 -9.09 -22.60 1.14
N LEU A 45 -9.11 -23.57 2.04
CA LEU A 45 -8.01 -24.48 2.34
C LEU A 45 -8.32 -25.84 1.74
N SER A 46 -7.32 -26.43 1.08
CA SER A 46 -7.44 -27.73 0.43
C SER A 46 -6.19 -28.60 0.67
N GLY A 47 -6.32 -29.91 0.45
CA GLY A 47 -5.28 -30.89 0.75
C GLY A 47 -5.42 -31.45 2.17
N ALA A 48 -4.31 -31.49 2.91
CA ALA A 48 -4.24 -32.01 4.27
C ALA A 48 -4.97 -31.14 5.30
N LEU A 49 -5.24 -29.87 4.97
CA LEU A 49 -6.15 -29.00 5.71
C LEU A 49 -7.36 -28.70 4.83
N GLY A 50 -8.55 -28.95 5.36
CA GLY A 50 -9.82 -28.56 4.74
C GLY A 50 -10.44 -27.42 5.51
N GLY A 51 -11.00 -26.45 4.79
CA GLY A 51 -11.73 -25.35 5.42
C GLY A 51 -12.06 -24.25 4.43
N SER A 52 -13.02 -23.43 4.78
CA SER A 52 -13.32 -22.21 4.04
C SER A 52 -13.99 -21.22 4.97
N GLY A 53 -13.89 -19.94 4.65
CA GLY A 53 -14.57 -18.90 5.40
C GLY A 53 -14.44 -17.55 4.75
N SER A 54 -15.10 -16.56 5.35
CA SER A 54 -14.89 -15.16 5.03
C SER A 54 -14.10 -14.46 6.14
N PHE A 55 -13.47 -13.35 5.81
CA PHE A 55 -12.71 -12.56 6.75
C PHE A 55 -12.72 -11.08 6.37
N ARG A 56 -12.35 -10.26 7.34
CA ARG A 56 -12.12 -8.82 7.19
C ARG A 56 -10.83 -8.48 7.91
N SER A 57 -10.21 -7.38 7.52
CA SER A 57 -8.99 -6.90 8.18
C SER A 57 -9.24 -5.59 8.93
N SER A 58 -8.40 -5.30 9.92
CA SER A 58 -8.19 -3.91 10.36
C SER A 58 -7.55 -3.11 9.22
N ALA A 59 -7.51 -1.79 9.36
CA ALA A 59 -6.65 -0.99 8.50
C ALA A 59 -5.18 -1.21 8.86
N TYR A 60 -4.32 -1.20 7.85
CA TYR A 60 -2.87 -1.28 7.96
C TYR A 60 -2.22 -0.14 7.20
N ARG A 61 -1.05 0.29 7.68
CA ARG A 61 -0.17 1.25 7.01
C ARG A 61 1.02 0.50 6.45
N PHE A 62 1.35 0.76 5.19
CA PHE A 62 2.52 0.18 4.52
C PHE A 62 3.42 1.29 3.97
N PRO A 63 4.63 1.49 4.53
CA PRO A 63 5.61 2.38 3.95
C PRO A 63 6.18 1.81 2.65
N PHE A 64 6.38 2.69 1.69
CA PHE A 64 7.10 2.37 0.47
C PHE A 64 8.60 2.27 0.73
N LEU A 65 9.29 1.47 -0.08
CA LEU A 65 10.72 1.27 0.01
C LEU A 65 11.47 2.47 -0.58
N PRO A 66 12.52 2.98 0.10
CA PRO A 66 13.26 4.14 -0.37
C PRO A 66 13.86 3.93 -1.76
N ASN A 67 13.59 4.85 -2.69
CA ASN A 67 14.08 4.83 -4.08
C ASN A 67 13.62 3.63 -4.91
N GLU A 68 12.54 2.96 -4.51
CA GLU A 68 11.98 1.80 -5.22
C GLU A 68 10.52 2.05 -5.66
N GLY A 69 10.12 3.32 -5.77
CA GLY A 69 8.78 3.71 -6.19
C GLY A 69 7.74 3.29 -5.16
N LEU A 70 6.72 2.56 -5.62
CA LEU A 70 5.64 2.04 -4.78
C LEU A 70 5.89 0.61 -4.27
N ASP A 71 7.11 0.07 -4.41
CA ASP A 71 7.47 -1.22 -3.82
C ASP A 71 7.32 -1.14 -2.28
N TRP A 72 6.85 -2.21 -1.66
CA TRP A 72 6.71 -2.30 -0.19
C TRP A 72 6.95 -3.73 0.28
N GLN A 73 7.05 -3.91 1.59
CA GLN A 73 7.30 -5.22 2.16
C GLN A 73 6.64 -5.41 3.53
N LEU A 74 6.42 -6.66 3.90
CA LEU A 74 5.92 -7.06 5.22
C LEU A 74 6.37 -8.49 5.56
N ARG A 75 6.26 -8.89 6.82
CA ARG A 75 6.54 -10.27 7.22
C ARG A 75 5.36 -11.18 6.93
N VAL A 76 5.64 -12.47 6.74
CA VAL A 76 4.59 -13.48 6.61
C VAL A 76 3.59 -13.43 7.77
N ARG A 77 4.06 -13.31 9.02
CA ARG A 77 3.19 -13.20 10.20
C ARG A 77 2.29 -11.96 10.23
N ASP A 78 2.68 -10.90 9.52
CA ASP A 78 1.89 -9.66 9.45
C ASP A 78 0.82 -9.76 8.34
N LEU A 79 1.10 -10.57 7.30
CA LEU A 79 0.14 -10.89 6.24
C LEU A 79 -0.88 -11.95 6.70
N ILE A 80 -0.41 -12.99 7.39
CA ILE A 80 -1.20 -14.11 7.88
C ILE A 80 -0.81 -14.36 9.34
N ASN A 81 -1.54 -13.73 10.27
CA ASN A 81 -1.27 -13.78 11.72
C ASN A 81 -1.26 -15.20 12.32
N ALA A 82 -1.80 -16.18 11.61
CA ALA A 82 -1.75 -17.58 12.01
C ALA A 82 -0.37 -18.22 11.78
N ILE A 83 0.51 -17.66 10.96
CA ILE A 83 1.79 -18.26 10.58
C ILE A 83 2.94 -17.55 11.31
N GLY A 84 3.79 -18.32 12.00
CA GLY A 84 4.87 -17.82 12.84
C GLY A 84 6.14 -17.35 12.12
N SER A 85 6.13 -17.17 10.80
CA SER A 85 7.33 -16.86 10.02
C SER A 85 7.68 -15.36 10.03
N ASP A 86 8.97 -15.06 10.16
CA ASP A 86 9.56 -13.71 10.02
C ASP A 86 10.05 -13.42 8.58
N TYR A 87 9.80 -14.32 7.63
CA TYR A 87 10.24 -14.14 6.25
C TYR A 87 9.63 -12.87 5.65
N MET A 88 10.47 -12.06 5.01
CA MET A 88 10.07 -10.80 4.39
C MET A 88 9.52 -11.03 2.98
N LEU A 89 8.28 -10.61 2.78
CA LEU A 89 7.59 -10.62 1.49
C LEU A 89 7.71 -9.25 0.87
N ARG A 90 8.29 -9.19 -0.33
CA ARG A 90 8.43 -7.96 -1.10
C ARG A 90 7.39 -7.94 -2.22
N PHE A 91 6.67 -6.84 -2.29
CA PHE A 91 5.68 -6.55 -3.31
C PHE A 91 6.29 -5.58 -4.32
N HIS A 92 6.37 -6.03 -5.57
CA HIS A 92 6.90 -5.27 -6.68
C HIS A 92 5.78 -4.58 -7.45
N THR A 93 5.94 -3.30 -7.71
CA THR A 93 4.95 -2.51 -8.44
C THR A 93 5.14 -2.60 -9.95
N THR A 94 4.03 -2.71 -10.66
CA THR A 94 3.92 -2.43 -12.09
C THR A 94 2.76 -1.47 -12.31
N ILE A 95 3.02 -0.33 -12.96
CA ILE A 95 1.96 0.58 -13.40
C ILE A 95 1.42 0.09 -14.74
N LEU A 96 0.14 -0.31 -14.76
CA LEU A 96 -0.49 -0.84 -15.96
C LEU A 96 -0.80 0.29 -16.96
N PRO A 97 -0.97 0.00 -18.27
CA PRO A 97 -1.20 1.02 -19.29
C PRO A 97 -2.47 1.87 -19.06
N ASN A 98 -3.43 1.33 -18.32
CA ASN A 98 -4.66 2.01 -17.94
C ASN A 98 -4.52 2.83 -16.65
N GLY A 99 -3.33 2.87 -16.04
CA GLY A 99 -3.03 3.60 -14.82
C GLY A 99 -3.33 2.88 -13.51
N ASP A 100 -3.83 1.64 -13.58
CA ASP A 100 -4.00 0.83 -12.38
C ASP A 100 -2.61 0.42 -11.84
N ILE A 101 -2.48 0.40 -10.51
CA ILE A 101 -1.27 0.03 -9.80
C ILE A 101 -1.38 -1.46 -9.44
N GLN A 102 -0.49 -2.29 -10.00
CA GLN A 102 -0.43 -3.71 -9.70
C GLN A 102 0.78 -3.99 -8.80
N TRP A 103 0.55 -4.63 -7.67
CA TRP A 103 1.60 -5.19 -6.82
C TRP A 103 1.61 -6.71 -6.93
N ASP A 104 2.74 -7.27 -7.31
CA ASP A 104 2.98 -8.70 -7.39
C ASP A 104 3.99 -9.13 -6.33
N MET A 105 3.74 -10.29 -5.73
CA MET A 105 4.68 -10.98 -4.85
C MET A 105 4.63 -12.47 -5.14
N ASP A 106 5.79 -13.09 -5.32
CA ASP A 106 5.92 -14.54 -5.44
C ASP A 106 7.22 -14.95 -4.75
N ALA A 107 7.09 -15.56 -3.57
CA ALA A 107 8.19 -15.94 -2.72
C ALA A 107 8.19 -17.45 -2.48
N THR A 108 9.38 -18.02 -2.35
CA THR A 108 9.58 -19.45 -2.02
C THR A 108 10.42 -19.59 -0.74
N PRO A 109 9.82 -19.33 0.45
CA PRO A 109 10.59 -19.30 1.70
C PRO A 109 11.30 -20.60 2.03
N ASN A 110 10.68 -21.74 1.70
CA ASN A 110 11.13 -23.08 2.08
C ASN A 110 11.54 -23.16 3.57
N GLU A 111 10.70 -22.58 4.43
CA GLU A 111 10.97 -22.40 5.86
C GLU A 111 10.06 -23.29 6.70
N CYS A 112 10.65 -24.04 7.65
CA CYS A 112 9.90 -24.73 8.69
C CYS A 112 9.48 -23.72 9.77
N THR A 113 8.17 -23.52 9.91
CA THR A 113 7.57 -22.57 10.85
C THR A 113 6.38 -23.22 11.57
N THR A 114 5.59 -22.42 12.28
CA THR A 114 4.35 -22.85 12.93
C THR A 114 3.13 -22.24 12.27
N ILE A 115 2.02 -22.98 12.29
CA ILE A 115 0.69 -22.46 11.99
C ILE A 115 -0.22 -22.65 13.21
N ARG A 116 -0.92 -21.59 13.61
CA ARG A 116 -1.84 -21.58 14.74
C ARG A 116 -3.25 -21.88 14.26
N LEU A 117 -3.79 -23.01 14.71
CA LEU A 117 -5.16 -23.45 14.43
C LEU A 117 -5.85 -23.75 15.76
N SER A 118 -7.04 -23.18 15.99
CA SER A 118 -7.81 -23.40 17.23
C SER A 118 -7.00 -23.19 18.52
N ASN A 119 -6.17 -22.13 18.55
CA ASN A 119 -5.25 -21.78 19.65
C ASN A 119 -4.14 -22.80 19.94
N GLN A 120 -3.86 -23.71 19.02
CA GLN A 120 -2.73 -24.64 19.10
C GLN A 120 -1.78 -24.43 17.93
N ASP A 121 -0.49 -24.51 18.20
CA ASP A 121 0.56 -24.38 17.20
C ASP A 121 0.93 -25.74 16.63
N TYR A 122 0.99 -25.83 15.31
CA TYR A 122 1.35 -27.03 14.56
C TYR A 122 2.56 -26.75 13.67
N PRO A 123 3.46 -27.73 13.45
CA PRO A 123 4.53 -27.59 12.47
C PRO A 123 3.95 -27.34 11.08
N PHE A 124 4.60 -26.45 10.32
CA PHE A 124 4.19 -26.09 8.98
C PHE A 124 5.42 -25.76 8.13
N LEU A 125 5.64 -26.50 7.04
CA LEU A 125 6.62 -26.12 6.02
C LEU A 125 5.99 -25.12 5.05
N LEU A 126 6.40 -23.86 5.11
CA LEU A 126 5.99 -22.84 4.15
C LEU A 126 6.88 -22.91 2.91
N THR A 127 6.32 -23.33 1.78
CA THR A 127 7.10 -23.55 0.54
C THR A 127 6.96 -22.44 -0.47
N ARG A 128 5.74 -21.93 -0.65
CA ARG A 128 5.47 -20.83 -1.57
C ARG A 128 4.35 -19.96 -1.05
N ILE A 129 4.48 -18.68 -1.29
CA ILE A 129 3.42 -17.71 -1.09
C ILE A 129 3.45 -16.74 -2.27
N SER A 130 2.29 -16.50 -2.86
CA SER A 130 2.17 -15.61 -4.01
C SER A 130 0.92 -14.77 -3.88
N ALA A 131 0.99 -13.50 -4.21
CA ALA A 131 -0.14 -12.60 -4.17
C ALA A 131 -0.08 -11.61 -5.33
N ARG A 132 -1.25 -11.12 -5.70
CA ARG A 132 -1.41 -9.98 -6.57
C ARG A 132 -2.47 -9.06 -5.98
N PHE A 133 -2.24 -7.76 -6.06
CA PHE A 133 -3.24 -6.74 -5.78
C PHE A 133 -3.21 -5.71 -6.88
N THR A 134 -4.36 -5.45 -7.50
CA THR A 134 -4.48 -4.44 -8.56
C THR A 134 -5.49 -3.40 -8.12
N MET A 135 -5.02 -2.17 -7.96
CA MET A 135 -5.82 -1.07 -7.44
C MET A 135 -5.88 0.08 -8.43
N ARG A 136 -7.07 0.65 -8.59
CA ARG A 136 -7.27 1.86 -9.36
C ARG A 136 -7.08 3.09 -8.47
N PRO A 137 -6.13 3.98 -8.78
CA PRO A 137 -6.05 5.28 -8.12
C PRO A 137 -7.15 6.21 -8.63
N THR A 138 -7.78 6.94 -7.71
CA THR A 138 -8.78 7.96 -7.99
C THR A 138 -8.52 9.21 -7.14
N PRO A 139 -8.61 10.42 -7.71
CA PRO A 139 -8.42 11.64 -6.94
C PRO A 139 -9.60 11.84 -5.99
N ILE A 140 -9.30 12.28 -4.77
CA ILE A 140 -10.27 12.71 -3.76
C ILE A 140 -9.86 14.09 -3.23
N ALA A 141 -10.79 14.79 -2.59
CA ALA A 141 -10.44 16.02 -1.88
C ALA A 141 -9.46 15.73 -0.75
N CYS A 142 -8.54 16.66 -0.46
CA CYS A 142 -7.65 16.53 0.69
C CYS A 142 -8.48 16.43 1.97
N GLN A 143 -8.30 15.33 2.69
CA GLN A 143 -9.05 15.03 3.91
C GLN A 143 -8.23 14.09 4.81
N PRO A 144 -8.52 14.02 6.12
CA PRO A 144 -7.91 13.02 7.00
C PRO A 144 -8.08 11.60 6.45
N ASP A 145 -7.08 10.74 6.63
CA ASP A 145 -7.17 9.33 6.22
C ASP A 145 -8.44 8.67 6.78
N PRO A 146 -9.38 8.22 5.93
CA PRO A 146 -10.62 7.58 6.39
C PRO A 146 -10.39 6.30 7.17
N HIS A 147 -9.22 5.68 7.03
CA HIS A 147 -8.84 4.49 7.79
C HIS A 147 -8.19 4.82 9.14
N ALA A 148 -7.82 6.08 9.38
CA ALA A 148 -7.06 6.56 10.54
C ALA A 148 -5.75 5.78 10.78
N ALA A 149 -5.13 5.26 9.71
CA ALA A 149 -3.86 4.55 9.76
C ALA A 149 -2.67 5.47 9.42
N LEU A 150 -2.93 6.57 8.71
CA LEU A 150 -1.95 7.59 8.38
C LEU A 150 -2.16 8.84 9.24
N SER A 151 -1.07 9.40 9.75
CA SER A 151 -1.07 10.63 10.56
C SER A 151 -1.06 11.91 9.72
N ARG A 152 -1.64 11.87 8.52
CA ARG A 152 -1.74 13.00 7.58
C ARG A 152 -3.03 12.92 6.78
N SER A 153 -3.34 14.01 6.08
CA SER A 153 -4.38 14.03 5.06
C SER A 153 -3.95 13.23 3.81
N VAL A 154 -4.95 12.69 3.12
CA VAL A 154 -4.82 11.90 1.88
C VAL A 154 -5.56 12.57 0.74
N SER A 155 -5.10 12.34 -0.49
CA SER A 155 -5.64 12.95 -1.72
C SER A 155 -5.96 11.91 -2.80
N VAL A 156 -5.62 10.63 -2.57
CA VAL A 156 -5.86 9.53 -3.50
C VAL A 156 -6.55 8.37 -2.80
N GLN A 157 -7.65 7.90 -3.38
CA GLN A 157 -8.31 6.65 -3.00
C GLN A 157 -7.87 5.53 -3.97
N LEU A 158 -7.60 4.36 -3.41
CA LEU A 158 -7.23 3.14 -4.12
C LEU A 158 -8.36 2.12 -3.95
N ASP A 159 -9.00 1.68 -5.03
CA ASP A 159 -10.00 0.61 -4.98
C ASP A 159 -9.54 -0.61 -5.78
N ALA A 160 -9.76 -1.81 -5.24
CA ALA A 160 -9.46 -3.05 -5.95
C ALA A 160 -10.26 -3.15 -7.26
N VAL A 161 -9.59 -3.57 -8.34
CA VAL A 161 -10.17 -3.77 -9.67
C VAL A 161 -9.68 -5.07 -10.30
N GLY A 162 -10.42 -5.61 -11.26
CA GLY A 162 -10.02 -6.82 -12.00
C GLY A 162 -10.38 -8.17 -11.35
N GLY A 163 -11.08 -8.15 -10.21
CA GLY A 163 -11.59 -9.38 -9.57
C GLY A 163 -10.48 -10.35 -9.14
N ASP A 164 -10.79 -11.64 -9.12
CA ASP A 164 -9.90 -12.70 -8.60
C ASP A 164 -8.67 -12.97 -9.47
N GLU A 165 -8.69 -12.61 -10.75
CA GLU A 165 -7.52 -12.70 -11.63
C GLU A 165 -6.45 -11.67 -11.28
N ALA A 166 -6.89 -10.53 -10.73
CA ALA A 166 -6.05 -9.37 -10.42
C ALA A 166 -5.85 -9.16 -8.91
N ASN A 167 -6.58 -9.89 -8.06
CA ASN A 167 -6.53 -9.79 -6.60
C ASN A 167 -6.65 -11.17 -5.98
N TYR A 168 -5.52 -11.71 -5.50
CA TYR A 168 -5.50 -13.00 -4.82
C TYR A 168 -4.33 -13.09 -3.85
N LEU A 169 -4.42 -14.03 -2.92
CA LEU A 169 -3.30 -14.54 -2.15
C LEU A 169 -3.36 -16.06 -2.17
N ARG A 170 -2.22 -16.70 -2.45
CA ARG A 170 -2.07 -18.15 -2.48
C ARG A 170 -0.90 -18.54 -1.60
N LEU A 171 -1.06 -19.64 -0.89
CA LEU A 171 -0.07 -20.18 0.00
C LEU A 171 -0.02 -21.69 -0.16
N GLU A 172 1.18 -22.24 -0.23
CA GLU A 172 1.45 -23.65 -0.41
C GLU A 172 2.46 -24.12 0.64
N GLY A 173 2.21 -25.29 1.21
CA GLY A 173 3.10 -25.86 2.20
C GLY A 173 2.67 -27.25 2.65
N TYR A 174 3.30 -27.72 3.72
CA TYR A 174 3.05 -29.04 4.28
C TYR A 174 2.70 -28.92 5.76
N PHE A 175 1.53 -29.42 6.13
CA PHE A 175 0.98 -29.37 7.49
C PHE A 175 1.48 -30.54 8.34
N LEU A 176 1.81 -30.31 9.62
CA LEU A 176 2.36 -31.28 10.59
C LEU A 176 3.78 -31.78 10.33
N VAL A 177 4.38 -31.45 9.19
CA VAL A 177 5.72 -31.91 8.82
C VAL A 177 6.55 -30.77 8.25
N CYS A 178 7.84 -30.77 8.57
CA CYS A 178 8.82 -29.82 8.04
C CYS A 178 9.65 -30.42 6.90
N GLN A 179 9.00 -31.20 6.06
CA GLN A 179 9.59 -31.84 4.89
C GLN A 179 8.49 -32.04 3.85
N GLU A 180 8.86 -32.03 2.57
CA GLU A 180 7.92 -32.28 1.49
C GLU A 180 7.30 -33.68 1.63
N ASN A 181 5.97 -33.74 1.70
CA ASN A 181 5.23 -34.98 1.80
C ASN A 181 3.83 -34.81 1.22
N ALA A 182 3.54 -35.49 0.10
CA ALA A 182 2.28 -35.34 -0.62
C ALA A 182 1.02 -35.52 0.26
N SER A 183 1.06 -36.41 1.26
CA SER A 183 -0.06 -36.65 2.18
C SER A 183 -0.37 -35.47 3.10
N PHE A 184 0.61 -34.59 3.30
CA PHE A 184 0.53 -33.43 4.18
C PHE A 184 0.48 -32.10 3.42
N PHE A 185 0.50 -32.14 2.08
CA PHE A 185 0.42 -30.94 1.26
C PHE A 185 -0.89 -30.20 1.53
N THR A 186 -0.79 -28.89 1.70
CA THR A 186 -1.92 -28.00 1.89
C THR A 186 -1.77 -26.75 1.05
N GLN A 187 -2.88 -26.28 0.50
CA GLN A 187 -2.96 -25.05 -0.25
C GLN A 187 -4.07 -24.17 0.32
N GLY A 188 -3.73 -22.91 0.58
CA GLY A 188 -4.68 -21.85 0.89
C GLY A 188 -4.83 -20.90 -0.29
N VAL A 189 -6.07 -20.61 -0.68
CA VAL A 189 -6.38 -19.62 -1.70
C VAL A 189 -7.34 -18.60 -1.11
N VAL A 190 -6.99 -17.33 -1.25
CA VAL A 190 -7.80 -16.18 -0.89
C VAL A 190 -8.31 -15.53 -2.17
N SER A 191 -9.61 -15.26 -2.22
CA SER A 191 -10.32 -14.67 -3.36
C SER A 191 -11.50 -13.82 -2.88
N GLY A 192 -12.24 -13.21 -3.82
CA GLY A 192 -13.37 -12.33 -3.52
C GLY A 192 -12.94 -11.10 -2.73
N LEU A 193 -11.72 -10.61 -2.95
CA LEU A 193 -11.12 -9.53 -2.18
C LEU A 193 -11.76 -8.19 -2.54
N VAL A 194 -12.42 -7.57 -1.55
CA VAL A 194 -12.87 -6.18 -1.60
C VAL A 194 -11.90 -5.37 -0.76
N VAL A 195 -11.03 -4.61 -1.44
CA VAL A 195 -9.94 -3.87 -0.80
C VAL A 195 -10.06 -2.40 -1.13
N ARG A 196 -9.89 -1.56 -0.10
CA ARG A 196 -9.79 -0.12 -0.24
C ARG A 196 -8.60 0.42 0.51
N GLY A 197 -7.84 1.28 -0.15
CA GLY A 197 -6.74 2.00 0.44
C GLY A 197 -6.81 3.50 0.19
N TYR A 198 -5.95 4.23 0.88
CA TYR A 198 -5.77 5.66 0.72
C TYR A 198 -4.28 5.99 0.75
N GLY A 199 -3.88 6.96 -0.05
CA GLY A 199 -2.51 7.44 -0.12
C GLY A 199 -2.45 8.87 -0.63
N GLY A 200 -1.26 9.28 -1.04
CA GLY A 200 -1.01 10.67 -1.42
C GLY A 200 -1.07 11.62 -0.22
N GLY A 201 -1.48 12.84 -0.49
CA GLY A 201 -1.27 13.97 0.40
C GLY A 201 0.22 14.27 0.56
N LEU A 202 0.56 15.12 1.51
CA LEU A 202 1.95 15.45 1.83
C LEU A 202 2.19 15.20 3.32
N PRO A 203 3.22 14.44 3.71
CA PRO A 203 3.62 14.36 5.10
C PRO A 203 4.19 15.70 5.57
N LYS A 204 4.14 15.93 6.89
CA LYS A 204 4.77 17.08 7.55
C LYS A 204 6.26 17.21 7.20
N SER A 205 6.96 16.09 7.02
CA SER A 205 8.38 16.04 6.64
C SER A 205 8.68 16.59 5.23
N LEU A 206 7.65 16.89 4.43
CA LEU A 206 7.78 17.64 3.18
C LEU A 206 7.34 19.11 3.31
N GLY A 207 7.07 19.60 4.52
CA GLY A 207 6.70 20.99 4.77
C GLY A 207 5.20 21.29 4.72
N ASN A 208 4.34 20.28 4.55
CA ASN A 208 2.89 20.44 4.71
C ASN A 208 2.53 20.37 6.20
N VAL A 209 2.69 21.49 6.90
CA VAL A 209 2.54 21.59 8.35
C VAL A 209 1.09 21.90 8.75
N ASN A 210 0.28 22.42 7.83
CA ASN A 210 -1.14 22.71 8.07
C ASN A 210 -2.09 21.55 7.65
N SER A 211 -1.55 20.50 7.00
CA SER A 211 -2.26 19.30 6.55
C SER A 211 -3.31 19.52 5.45
N ASP A 212 -3.15 20.52 4.58
CA ASP A 212 -4.05 20.81 3.44
C ASP A 212 -3.63 20.17 2.11
N CYS A 213 -2.58 19.35 2.15
CA CYS A 213 -2.00 18.63 1.01
C CYS A 213 -1.30 19.52 -0.01
N ILE A 214 -1.00 20.77 0.32
CA ILE A 214 -0.18 21.66 -0.49
C ILE A 214 0.94 22.18 0.43
N VAL A 215 2.07 22.58 -0.15
CA VAL A 215 3.10 23.32 0.59
C VAL A 215 3.11 24.74 0.06
N ASP A 216 2.59 25.69 0.81
CA ASP A 216 2.47 27.08 0.35
C ASP A 216 2.85 28.13 1.42
N ASP A 217 2.40 29.38 1.23
CA ASP A 217 2.71 30.46 2.15
C ASP A 217 2.02 30.30 3.52
N ALA A 218 0.92 29.55 3.62
CA ALA A 218 0.31 29.22 4.89
C ALA A 218 1.21 28.31 5.73
N ASP A 219 1.85 27.31 5.12
CA ASP A 219 2.85 26.47 5.80
C ASP A 219 4.08 27.28 6.23
N LEU A 220 4.57 28.13 5.32
CA LEU A 220 5.69 29.01 5.59
C LEU A 220 5.41 29.94 6.78
N LEU A 221 4.22 30.56 6.82
CA LEU A 221 3.82 31.42 7.92
C LEU A 221 3.63 30.63 9.22
N ALA A 222 3.11 29.40 9.16
CA ALA A 222 2.96 28.55 10.34
C ALA A 222 4.32 28.22 10.98
N VAL A 223 5.33 27.86 10.19
CA VAL A 223 6.71 27.65 10.68
C VAL A 223 7.28 28.95 11.25
N LEU A 224 7.16 30.07 10.54
CA LEU A 224 7.70 31.36 11.00
C LEU A 224 7.06 31.87 12.29
N PHE A 225 5.77 31.61 12.53
CA PHE A 225 5.10 31.98 13.78
C PHE A 225 5.54 31.13 14.97
N ASN A 226 6.00 29.90 14.74
CA ASN A 226 6.47 28.99 15.78
C ASN A 226 7.99 28.94 15.90
N PHE A 227 8.72 29.75 15.12
CA PHE A 227 10.19 29.74 15.06
C PHE A 227 10.84 29.95 16.43
N GLY A 228 11.78 29.09 16.78
CA GLY A 228 12.42 28.98 18.09
C GLY A 228 11.57 28.27 19.17
N GLY A 229 10.38 27.80 18.82
CA GLY A 229 9.48 27.02 19.69
C GLY A 229 9.67 25.51 19.55
N SER A 230 8.71 24.74 20.07
CA SER A 230 8.72 23.25 20.05
C SER A 230 7.34 22.69 19.63
N GLU A 231 6.62 23.42 18.79
CA GLU A 231 5.32 23.01 18.28
C GLU A 231 5.49 21.87 17.26
N ALA A 232 5.07 20.67 17.65
CA ALA A 232 5.32 19.44 16.90
C ALA A 232 4.66 19.41 15.52
N SER A 233 3.64 20.23 15.27
CA SER A 233 2.99 20.34 13.95
C SER A 233 3.85 21.09 12.94
N THR A 234 4.70 22.02 13.38
CA THR A 234 5.56 22.87 12.53
C THR A 234 7.04 22.48 12.54
N ASP A 235 7.45 21.64 13.49
CA ASP A 235 8.74 20.95 13.50
C ASP A 235 8.69 19.82 12.45
N THR A 236 9.22 20.06 11.26
CA THR A 236 9.13 19.17 10.09
C THR A 236 10.06 17.95 10.19
N ASN A 237 11.15 18.05 10.96
CA ASN A 237 12.16 17.02 11.07
C ASN A 237 12.07 16.21 12.40
N ASP A 238 11.13 16.59 13.29
CA ASP A 238 10.88 15.98 14.60
C ASP A 238 12.09 16.04 15.56
N ASP A 239 12.93 17.09 15.47
CA ASP A 239 14.10 17.26 16.36
C ASP A 239 13.79 18.00 17.68
N GLY A 240 12.57 18.52 17.82
CA GLY A 240 12.05 19.15 19.02
C GLY A 240 12.21 20.68 19.06
N ILE A 241 12.78 21.31 18.03
CA ILE A 241 12.82 22.76 17.89
C ILE A 241 12.39 23.18 16.49
N VAL A 242 11.58 24.24 16.40
CA VAL A 242 11.22 24.82 15.10
C VAL A 242 12.32 25.79 14.69
N ASP A 243 13.15 25.47 13.71
CA ASP A 243 14.29 26.30 13.32
C ASP A 243 14.46 26.49 11.81
N ASP A 244 15.64 26.91 11.37
CA ASP A 244 15.93 27.16 9.98
C ASP A 244 15.92 25.89 9.12
N ALA A 245 16.15 24.70 9.70
CA ALA A 245 15.98 23.44 9.00
C ALA A 245 14.52 23.23 8.58
N ASP A 246 13.55 23.52 9.45
CA ASP A 246 12.12 23.41 9.12
C ASP A 246 11.69 24.42 8.07
N LEU A 247 12.18 25.66 8.22
CA LEU A 247 11.95 26.70 7.23
C LEU A 247 12.48 26.29 5.86
N LEU A 248 13.68 25.71 5.79
CA LEU A 248 14.26 25.22 4.55
C LEU A 248 13.48 24.03 3.98
N THR A 249 12.95 23.13 4.81
CA THR A 249 12.06 22.04 4.35
C THR A 249 10.85 22.60 3.60
N VAL A 250 10.16 23.60 4.14
CA VAL A 250 9.02 24.25 3.47
C VAL A 250 9.45 24.93 2.17
N LEU A 251 10.54 25.72 2.20
CA LEU A 251 11.00 26.46 1.02
C LEU A 251 11.47 25.56 -0.12
N PHE A 252 12.10 24.42 0.18
CA PHE A 252 12.52 23.46 -0.85
C PHE A 252 11.35 22.71 -1.49
N ASN A 253 10.24 22.57 -0.77
CA ASN A 253 9.04 21.90 -1.26
C ASN A 253 7.93 22.88 -1.65
N PHE A 254 8.21 24.17 -1.74
CA PHE A 254 7.19 25.19 -2.01
C PHE A 254 6.48 24.96 -3.36
N GLY A 255 5.15 24.98 -3.34
CA GLY A 255 4.28 24.71 -4.50
C GLY A 255 4.08 23.23 -4.83
N VAL A 256 4.58 22.31 -3.99
CA VAL A 256 4.32 20.88 -4.14
C VAL A 256 2.88 20.58 -3.73
N GLU A 257 2.20 19.74 -4.51
CA GLU A 257 0.84 19.27 -4.23
C GLU A 257 0.81 17.77 -3.97
N GLY A 258 0.04 17.35 -2.97
CA GLY A 258 -0.16 15.97 -2.56
C GLY A 258 -1.31 15.27 -3.25
#